data_AF-A0A2D6JTQ4-F1
#
_entry.id   AF-A0A2D6JTQ4-F1
#
_cell.length_a   1.000
_cell.length_b   1.000
_cell.length_c   1.000
_cell.angle_alpha   90.00
_cell.angle_beta   90.00
_cell.angle_gamma   90.00
#
_symmetry.space_group_name_H-M   'P 1'
#
loop_
_entity.id
_entity.type
_entity.pdbx_description
1 polymer ?
#
loop_
_entity_poly.entity_id
_entity_poly.type
_entity_poly.pdbx_seq_one_letter_code
_entity_poly.pdbx_strand_id
1 'polypeptide(L)'
;MVIREGELEFDFSGAREFEKLDRQERDAASRPIPHGMKFVDFVVEEEDRVLLIEVKDPSCGQVPSSERTDFLKRMEHKTLIHYELVPKARDTYTFLHLMKRDEKPFFYVVLLGLEEFNLDALFLPNFKDRLLQRLRQESDHPWRRDYVADCVVATVSNWRAIFPNYPLTRAR
;
A
#
# COMPACT_ATOMS: atom_id res chain seq x y z
N MET A 1 5.34 13.90 10.52
CA MET A 1 5.05 14.86 9.44
C MET A 1 3.68 14.53 8.94
N VAL A 2 2.82 15.53 8.82
CA VAL A 2 1.45 15.36 8.32
C VAL A 2 1.46 15.42 6.79
N ILE A 3 0.92 14.40 6.12
CA ILE A 3 0.81 14.33 4.66
C ILE A 3 -0.57 13.86 4.23
N ARG A 4 -1.04 14.38 3.09
CA ARG A 4 -2.35 14.06 2.52
C ARG A 4 -2.24 13.17 1.29
N GLU A 5 -3.13 12.18 1.22
CA GLU A 5 -3.40 11.32 0.06
C GLU A 5 -4.91 11.31 -0.21
N GLY A 6 -5.36 12.06 -1.22
CA GLY A 6 -6.79 12.32 -1.42
C GLY A 6 -7.41 13.00 -0.21
N GLU A 7 -8.40 12.34 0.41
CA GLU A 7 -9.07 12.80 1.63
C GLU A 7 -8.42 12.29 2.92
N LEU A 8 -7.44 11.39 2.81
CA LEU A 8 -6.77 10.78 3.95
C LEU A 8 -5.56 11.60 4.38
N GLU A 9 -5.48 11.93 5.66
CA GLU A 9 -4.37 12.64 6.27
C GLU A 9 -3.64 11.71 7.24
N PHE A 10 -2.36 11.46 6.95
CA PHE A 10 -1.48 10.62 7.75
C PHE A 10 -0.53 11.49 8.55
N ASP A 11 -0.31 11.14 9.81
CA ASP A 11 0.81 11.68 10.58
C ASP A 11 1.92 10.63 10.75
N PHE A 12 2.97 10.75 9.96
CA PHE A 12 4.18 9.93 10.08
C PHE A 12 5.24 10.58 10.99
N SER A 13 4.83 11.36 12.00
CA SER A 13 5.77 12.02 12.95
C SER A 13 6.56 11.03 13.79
N GLY A 14 6.00 9.84 14.04
CA GLY A 14 6.68 8.75 14.73
C GLY A 14 7.68 7.96 13.87
N ALA A 15 7.78 8.24 12.56
CA ALA A 15 8.65 7.49 11.67
C ALA A 15 10.11 7.99 11.76
N ARG A 16 11.07 7.08 11.60
CA ARG A 16 12.49 7.45 11.52
C ARG A 16 12.79 8.16 10.21
N GLU A 17 12.31 7.58 9.11
CA GLU A 17 12.36 8.17 7.78
C GLU A 17 11.02 7.94 7.08
N PHE A 18 10.64 8.87 6.21
CA PHE A 18 9.42 8.80 5.43
C PHE A 18 9.70 9.30 4.01
N GLU A 19 9.21 8.57 3.02
CA GLU A 19 9.29 8.94 1.61
C GLU A 19 7.95 8.67 0.91
N LYS A 20 7.49 9.64 0.10
CA LYS A 20 6.36 9.46 -0.81
C LYS A 20 6.92 9.17 -2.20
N LEU A 21 6.85 7.92 -2.67
CA LEU A 21 7.49 7.48 -3.91
C LEU A 21 6.61 7.68 -5.15
N ASP A 22 5.28 7.59 -5.05
CA ASP A 22 4.36 7.80 -6.18
C ASP A 22 4.12 9.30 -6.48
N ARG A 23 5.16 10.15 -6.34
CA ARG A 23 5.07 11.56 -6.74
C ARG A 23 5.13 11.65 -8.25
N GLN A 24 4.09 12.20 -8.87
CA GLN A 24 4.15 12.61 -10.26
C GLN A 24 5.34 13.56 -10.48
N GLU A 25 6.00 13.44 -11.63
CA GLU A 25 7.19 14.21 -12.08
C GLU A 25 7.03 15.75 -12.04
N ARG A 26 5.88 16.28 -11.61
CA ARG A 26 5.56 17.72 -11.62
C ARG A 26 6.10 18.49 -10.42
N ASP A 27 6.55 17.82 -9.37
CA ASP A 27 7.25 18.50 -8.27
C ASP A 27 8.72 18.64 -8.64
N ALA A 28 9.23 19.88 -8.76
CA ALA A 28 10.64 20.15 -9.06
C ALA A 28 11.63 19.60 -8.01
N ALA A 29 11.13 19.19 -6.85
CA ALA A 29 11.88 18.51 -5.79
C ALA A 29 11.76 16.97 -5.84
N SER A 30 11.00 16.41 -6.78
CA SER A 30 10.83 14.97 -6.96
C SER A 30 12.09 14.38 -7.62
N ARG A 31 12.63 13.31 -7.04
CA ARG A 31 13.73 12.58 -7.65
C ARG A 31 13.18 11.78 -8.84
N PRO A 32 13.86 11.79 -10.01
CA PRO A 32 13.44 10.95 -11.12
C PRO A 32 13.50 9.49 -10.70
N ILE A 33 12.38 8.79 -10.86
CA ILE A 33 12.24 7.36 -10.61
C ILE A 33 12.47 6.58 -11.92
N PRO A 34 12.94 5.32 -11.87
CA PRO A 34 13.15 4.52 -13.08
C PRO A 34 11.86 4.35 -13.90
N HIS A 35 11.95 4.57 -15.21
CA HIS A 35 10.82 4.34 -16.12
C HIS A 35 10.35 2.88 -16.08
N GLY A 36 9.02 2.69 -16.11
CA GLY A 36 8.39 1.38 -16.18
C GLY A 36 8.15 0.68 -14.83
N MET A 37 8.60 1.26 -13.72
CA MET A 37 8.31 0.75 -12.38
C MET A 37 7.05 1.41 -11.80
N LYS A 38 6.27 0.66 -11.02
CA LYS A 38 5.17 1.20 -10.22
C LYS A 38 5.54 1.19 -8.75
N PHE A 39 5.37 2.32 -8.06
CA PHE A 39 5.71 2.42 -6.64
C PHE A 39 4.47 2.41 -5.76
N VAL A 40 4.67 2.00 -4.51
CA VAL A 40 3.68 2.27 -3.45
C VAL A 40 3.63 3.77 -3.14
N ASP A 41 2.53 4.22 -2.54
CA ASP A 41 2.39 5.63 -2.17
C ASP A 41 3.46 6.07 -1.17
N PHE A 42 3.71 5.25 -0.13
CA PHE A 42 4.64 5.61 0.94
C PHE A 42 5.61 4.48 1.31
N VAL A 43 6.83 4.89 1.65
CA VAL A 43 7.83 4.07 2.34
C VAL A 43 8.09 4.70 3.69
N VAL A 44 7.86 3.94 4.76
CA VAL A 44 8.04 4.39 6.14
C VAL A 44 9.08 3.51 6.79
N GLU A 45 10.19 4.09 7.23
CA GLU A 45 11.23 3.37 7.94
C GLU A 45 11.01 3.47 9.45
N GLU A 46 10.95 2.31 10.10
CA GLU A 46 10.93 2.15 11.55
C GLU A 46 12.30 1.65 12.04
N GLU A 47 12.48 1.45 13.34
CA GLU A 47 13.75 0.96 13.88
C GLU A 47 14.10 -0.44 13.38
N ASP A 48 13.10 -1.34 13.32
CA ASP A 48 13.26 -2.78 13.09
C ASP A 48 12.70 -3.26 11.75
N ARG A 49 11.96 -2.42 11.01
CA ARG A 49 11.32 -2.79 9.74
C ARG A 49 11.07 -1.59 8.83
N VAL A 50 10.68 -1.88 7.59
CA VAL A 50 10.23 -0.88 6.62
C VAL A 50 8.80 -1.21 6.20
N LEU A 51 7.90 -0.23 6.26
CA LEU A 51 6.53 -0.35 5.78
C LEU A 51 6.45 0.16 4.33
N LEU A 52 5.93 -0.68 3.44
CA LEU A 52 5.57 -0.31 2.08
C LEU A 52 4.06 -0.11 2.05
N ILE A 53 3.58 1.13 1.97
CA ILE A 53 2.16 1.46 2.19
C ILE A 53 1.53 1.89 0.86
N GLU A 54 0.55 1.12 0.41
CA GLU A 54 -0.32 1.44 -0.73
C GLU A 54 -1.73 1.77 -0.24
N VAL A 55 -2.30 2.86 -0.74
CA VAL A 55 -3.61 3.38 -0.42
C VAL A 55 -4.56 3.14 -1.60
N LYS A 56 -5.71 2.54 -1.31
CA LYS A 56 -6.87 2.50 -2.22
C LYS A 56 -8.08 2.99 -1.48
N ASP A 57 -8.58 4.15 -1.88
CA ASP A 57 -9.72 4.81 -1.22
C ASP A 57 -10.91 4.99 -2.17
N PRO A 58 -11.62 3.90 -2.55
CA PRO A 58 -12.84 4.00 -3.34
C PRO A 58 -13.98 4.74 -2.61
N SER A 59 -13.89 4.90 -1.28
CA SER A 59 -14.86 5.69 -0.49
C SER A 59 -14.62 7.21 -0.56
N CYS A 60 -13.52 7.68 -1.17
CA CYS A 60 -13.28 9.10 -1.41
C CYS A 60 -14.46 9.75 -2.16
N GLY A 61 -14.89 10.93 -1.71
CA GLY A 61 -16.05 11.65 -2.23
C GLY A 61 -15.92 12.05 -3.69
N GLN A 62 -14.70 12.16 -4.20
CA GLN A 62 -14.41 12.51 -5.58
C GLN A 62 -14.48 11.32 -6.55
N VAL A 63 -14.51 10.08 -6.04
CA VAL A 63 -14.50 8.86 -6.87
C VAL A 63 -15.92 8.57 -7.42
N PRO A 64 -16.13 8.55 -8.75
CA PRO A 64 -17.42 8.26 -9.37
C PRO A 64 -17.97 6.87 -9.00
N SER A 65 -19.30 6.72 -8.94
CA SER A 65 -19.97 5.45 -8.59
C SER A 65 -19.59 4.28 -9.51
N SER A 66 -19.32 4.54 -10.79
CA SER A 66 -18.83 3.55 -11.75
C SER A 66 -17.45 3.01 -11.37
N GLU A 67 -16.55 3.89 -10.93
CA GLU A 67 -15.21 3.50 -10.49
C GLU A 67 -15.24 2.74 -9.17
N ARG A 68 -16.13 3.12 -8.25
CA ARG A 68 -16.40 2.36 -7.01
C ARG A 68 -16.82 0.92 -7.32
N THR A 69 -17.74 0.76 -8.27
CA THR A 69 -18.24 -0.55 -8.69
C THR A 69 -17.15 -1.37 -9.38
N ASP A 70 -16.35 -0.75 -10.25
CA ASP A 70 -15.22 -1.40 -10.90
C ASP A 70 -14.17 -1.86 -9.88
N PHE A 71 -13.87 -1.04 -8.88
CA PHE A 71 -12.94 -1.39 -7.82
C PHE A 71 -13.38 -2.67 -7.08
N LEU A 72 -14.65 -2.78 -6.70
CA LEU A 72 -15.18 -4.00 -6.07
C LEU A 72 -15.04 -5.23 -6.96
N LYS A 73 -15.38 -5.12 -8.24
CA LYS A 73 -15.21 -6.21 -9.22
C LYS A 73 -13.75 -6.65 -9.31
N ARG A 74 -12.82 -5.70 -9.29
CA ARG A 74 -11.39 -5.98 -9.35
C ARG A 74 -10.86 -6.63 -8.08
N MET A 75 -11.43 -6.30 -6.92
CA MET A 75 -11.14 -6.98 -5.66
C MET A 75 -11.63 -8.43 -5.69
N GLU A 76 -12.83 -8.67 -6.21
CA GLU A 76 -13.45 -9.99 -6.33
C GLU A 76 -12.71 -10.88 -7.34
N HIS A 77 -12.46 -10.36 -8.54
CA HIS A 77 -11.80 -11.09 -9.64
C HIS A 77 -10.27 -11.19 -9.51
N LYS A 78 -9.70 -10.81 -8.36
CA LYS A 78 -8.25 -10.83 -8.07
C LYS A 78 -7.39 -9.94 -8.98
N THR A 79 -7.98 -9.16 -9.88
CA THR A 79 -7.24 -8.32 -10.82
C THR A 79 -6.56 -7.15 -10.12
N LEU A 80 -7.16 -6.61 -9.03
CA LEU A 80 -6.49 -5.63 -8.17
C LEU A 80 -5.19 -6.18 -7.58
N ILE A 81 -5.22 -7.41 -7.06
CA ILE A 81 -4.03 -8.05 -6.47
C ILE A 81 -2.98 -8.28 -7.57
N HIS A 82 -3.37 -8.90 -8.69
CA HIS A 82 -2.43 -9.38 -9.70
C HIS A 82 -1.79 -8.27 -10.53
N TYR A 83 -2.54 -7.22 -10.88
CA TYR A 83 -2.10 -6.21 -11.84
C TYR A 83 -1.73 -4.86 -11.22
N GLU A 84 -2.00 -4.67 -9.92
CA GLU A 84 -1.71 -3.41 -9.23
C GLU A 84 -0.94 -3.59 -7.94
N LEU A 85 -1.50 -4.28 -6.94
CA LEU A 85 -0.89 -4.32 -5.60
C LEU A 85 0.45 -5.07 -5.58
N VAL A 86 0.46 -6.29 -6.10
CA VAL A 86 1.68 -7.14 -6.08
C VAL A 86 2.80 -6.55 -6.95
N PRO A 87 2.54 -6.07 -8.18
CA PRO A 87 3.55 -5.35 -8.95
C PRO A 87 4.14 -4.15 -8.20
N LYS A 88 3.31 -3.33 -7.52
CA LYS A 88 3.81 -2.18 -6.74
C LYS A 88 4.72 -2.59 -5.59
N ALA A 89 4.37 -3.65 -4.85
CA ALA A 89 5.21 -4.17 -3.77
C ALA A 89 6.56 -4.68 -4.30
N ARG A 90 6.54 -5.51 -5.35
CA ARG A 90 7.75 -6.07 -5.97
C ARG A 90 8.65 -5.00 -6.56
N ASP A 91 8.08 -4.07 -7.31
CA ASP A 91 8.84 -3.00 -7.97
C ASP A 91 9.44 -2.05 -6.93
N THR A 92 8.68 -1.67 -5.90
CA THR A 92 9.21 -0.85 -4.80
C THR A 92 10.37 -1.55 -4.09
N TYR A 93 10.21 -2.82 -3.71
CA TYR A 93 11.31 -3.59 -3.12
C TYR A 93 12.52 -3.64 -4.04
N THR A 94 12.32 -3.93 -5.32
CA THR A 94 13.40 -4.05 -6.30
C THR A 94 14.20 -2.76 -6.38
N PHE A 95 13.51 -1.62 -6.43
CA PHE A 95 14.15 -0.31 -6.39
C PHE A 95 14.95 -0.10 -5.11
N LEU A 96 14.34 -0.30 -3.93
CA LEU A 96 15.02 -0.11 -2.66
C LEU A 96 16.22 -1.03 -2.48
N HIS A 97 16.12 -2.29 -2.91
CA HIS A 97 17.21 -3.26 -2.92
C HIS A 97 18.38 -2.80 -3.80
N LEU A 98 18.11 -2.34 -5.03
CA LEU A 98 19.14 -1.81 -5.92
C LEU A 98 19.77 -0.51 -5.38
N MET A 99 19.03 0.25 -4.60
CA MET A 99 19.51 1.43 -3.86
C MET A 99 20.23 1.07 -2.54
N LYS A 100 20.37 -0.22 -2.20
CA LYS A 100 20.96 -0.73 -0.95
C LYS A 100 20.24 -0.23 0.31
N ARG A 101 18.90 -0.18 0.25
CA ARG A 101 18.01 0.22 1.36
C ARG A 101 17.20 -0.96 1.89
N ASP A 102 17.77 -2.16 1.86
CA ASP A 102 17.13 -3.44 2.18
C ASP A 102 17.69 -4.13 3.43
N GLU A 103 18.29 -3.36 4.34
CA GLU A 103 18.90 -3.88 5.58
C GLU A 103 17.87 -4.40 6.61
N LYS A 104 16.60 -4.02 6.44
CA LYS A 104 15.49 -4.34 7.35
C LYS A 104 14.40 -5.13 6.63
N PRO A 105 13.63 -5.97 7.34
CA PRO A 105 12.49 -6.66 6.76
C PRO A 105 11.42 -5.66 6.28
N PHE A 106 10.88 -5.91 5.09
CA PHE A 106 9.79 -5.13 4.52
C PHE A 106 8.43 -5.74 4.88
N PHE A 107 7.47 -4.90 5.28
CA PHE A 107 6.08 -5.27 5.49
C PHE A 107 5.21 -4.51 4.50
N TYR A 108 4.38 -5.22 3.74
CA TYR A 108 3.48 -4.59 2.78
C TYR A 108 2.13 -4.26 3.42
N VAL A 109 1.77 -2.99 3.44
CA VAL A 109 0.52 -2.49 4.02
C VAL A 109 -0.39 -2.00 2.90
N VAL A 110 -1.57 -2.59 2.79
CA VAL A 110 -2.62 -2.11 1.89
C VAL A 110 -3.72 -1.48 2.74
N LEU A 111 -3.86 -0.16 2.65
CA LEU A 111 -4.95 0.57 3.28
C LEU A 111 -6.12 0.70 2.31
N LEU A 112 -7.29 0.23 2.75
CA LEU A 112 -8.52 0.26 1.98
C LEU A 112 -9.54 1.20 2.64
N GLY A 113 -9.87 2.31 1.98
CA GLY A 113 -10.98 3.18 2.36
C GLY A 113 -12.29 2.59 1.86
N LEU A 114 -13.00 1.89 2.75
CA LEU A 114 -14.16 1.06 2.39
C LEU A 114 -15.42 1.43 3.18
N GLU A 115 -15.44 2.59 3.81
CA GLU A 115 -16.50 2.99 4.75
C GLU A 115 -17.88 3.13 4.09
N GLU A 116 -17.92 3.39 2.78
CA GLU A 116 -19.15 3.49 1.97
C GLU A 116 -19.69 2.13 1.50
N PHE A 117 -19.01 1.03 1.82
CA PHE A 117 -19.35 -0.31 1.37
C PHE A 117 -19.79 -1.21 2.53
N ASN A 118 -20.84 -1.98 2.31
CA ASN A 118 -21.24 -3.04 3.25
C ASN A 118 -20.61 -4.36 2.81
N LEU A 119 -19.51 -4.74 3.47
CA LEU A 119 -18.73 -5.93 3.13
C LEU A 119 -18.91 -7.02 4.20
N ASP A 120 -18.83 -8.27 3.76
CA ASP A 120 -18.83 -9.42 4.66
C ASP A 120 -17.62 -9.40 5.61
N ALA A 121 -17.78 -9.88 6.85
CA ALA A 121 -16.72 -9.85 7.86
C ALA A 121 -15.48 -10.68 7.47
N LEU A 122 -15.64 -11.73 6.65
CA LEU A 122 -14.55 -12.56 6.14
C LEU A 122 -13.87 -11.95 4.92
N PHE A 123 -14.38 -10.84 4.39
CA PHE A 123 -13.87 -10.24 3.17
C PHE A 123 -12.40 -9.81 3.31
N LEU A 124 -12.05 -9.05 4.35
CA LEU A 124 -10.69 -8.57 4.57
C LEU A 124 -9.69 -9.71 4.88
N PRO A 125 -10.00 -10.67 5.78
CA PRO A 125 -9.15 -11.85 5.96
C PRO A 125 -8.90 -12.62 4.66
N ASN A 126 -9.96 -12.92 3.90
CA ASN A 126 -9.82 -13.62 2.62
C ASN A 126 -9.02 -12.81 1.60
N PHE A 127 -9.16 -11.48 1.59
CA PHE A 127 -8.36 -10.61 0.73
C PHE A 127 -6.87 -10.64 1.12
N LYS A 128 -6.56 -10.57 2.43
CA LYS A 128 -5.21 -10.70 2.96
C LYS A 128 -4.58 -12.03 2.56
N ASP A 129 -5.28 -13.14 2.76
CA ASP A 129 -4.74 -14.47 2.46
C ASP A 129 -4.41 -14.62 0.96
N ARG A 130 -5.29 -14.13 0.09
CA ARG A 130 -5.04 -14.11 -1.37
C ARG A 130 -3.86 -13.21 -1.75
N LEU A 131 -3.74 -12.04 -1.11
CA LEU A 131 -2.62 -11.13 -1.32
C LEU A 131 -1.30 -11.77 -0.90
N LEU A 132 -1.25 -12.33 0.31
CA LEU A 132 -0.07 -13.02 0.84
C LEU A 132 0.32 -14.21 -0.02
N GLN A 133 -0.64 -15.05 -0.41
CA GLN A 133 -0.40 -16.18 -1.32
C GLN A 133 0.25 -15.70 -2.62
N ARG A 134 -0.25 -14.60 -3.20
CA ARG A 134 0.27 -14.07 -4.45
C ARG A 134 1.66 -13.44 -4.30
N LEU A 135 1.93 -12.75 -3.19
CA LEU A 135 3.26 -12.20 -2.87
C LEU A 135 4.32 -13.30 -2.73
N ARG A 136 3.94 -14.45 -2.13
CA ARG A 136 4.83 -15.61 -1.97
C ARG A 136 5.17 -16.28 -3.30
N GLN A 137 4.24 -16.27 -4.26
CA GLN A 137 4.45 -16.92 -5.54
C GLN A 137 3.80 -16.15 -6.69
N GLU A 138 4.64 -15.36 -7.37
CA GLU A 138 4.23 -14.55 -8.52
C GLU A 138 4.26 -15.29 -9.86
N SER A 139 4.90 -16.45 -9.93
CA SER A 139 5.03 -17.26 -11.14
C SER A 139 4.86 -18.74 -10.83
N ASP A 140 5.23 -19.63 -11.76
CA ASP A 140 5.22 -21.08 -11.53
C ASP A 140 6.14 -21.50 -10.36
N HIS A 141 7.10 -20.65 -9.99
CA HIS A 141 7.95 -20.81 -8.83
C HIS A 141 7.98 -19.54 -7.97
N PRO A 142 8.20 -19.67 -6.64
CA PRO A 142 8.46 -18.53 -5.78
C PRO A 142 9.79 -17.86 -6.13
N TRP A 143 9.90 -16.57 -5.82
CA TRP A 143 11.20 -15.89 -5.86
C TRP A 143 12.15 -16.53 -4.85
N ARG A 144 13.46 -16.55 -5.15
CA ARG A 144 14.47 -17.03 -4.18
C ARG A 144 14.62 -16.11 -2.97
N ARG A 145 14.14 -14.87 -3.09
CA ARG A 145 14.12 -13.88 -2.02
C ARG A 145 12.68 -13.64 -1.61
N ASP A 146 12.42 -13.71 -0.32
CA ASP A 146 11.20 -13.16 0.27
C ASP A 146 11.35 -11.64 0.35
N TYR A 147 10.81 -10.95 -0.65
CA TYR A 147 10.93 -9.49 -0.74
C TYR A 147 10.02 -8.72 0.23
N VAL A 148 9.04 -9.41 0.82
CA VAL A 148 8.19 -8.91 1.90
C VAL A 148 8.10 -9.99 2.98
N ALA A 149 8.33 -9.63 4.24
CA ALA A 149 8.26 -10.52 5.39
C ALA A 149 6.80 -10.92 5.70
N ASP A 150 5.87 -9.98 5.62
CA ASP A 150 4.43 -10.21 5.76
C ASP A 150 3.63 -9.09 5.07
N CYS A 151 2.31 -9.22 5.02
CA CYS A 151 1.40 -8.15 4.61
C CYS A 151 0.28 -7.87 5.62
N VAL A 152 -0.16 -6.62 5.65
CA VAL A 152 -1.28 -6.13 6.45
C VAL A 152 -2.31 -5.53 5.50
N VAL A 153 -3.57 -5.90 5.68
CA VAL A 153 -4.71 -5.25 5.01
C VAL A 153 -5.48 -4.49 6.07
N ALA A 154 -5.43 -3.16 5.99
CA ALA A 154 -6.04 -2.25 6.95
C ALA A 154 -7.21 -1.50 6.29
N THR A 155 -8.10 -0.99 7.13
CA THR A 155 -9.13 -0.01 6.78
C THR A 155 -8.87 1.28 7.54
N VAL A 156 -9.50 2.39 7.14
CA VAL A 156 -9.37 3.65 7.89
C VAL A 156 -9.83 3.46 9.35
N SER A 157 -10.87 2.65 9.56
CA SER A 157 -11.42 2.37 10.89
C SER A 157 -10.50 1.56 11.81
N ASN A 158 -9.74 0.58 11.28
CA ASN A 158 -8.86 -0.26 12.11
C ASN A 158 -7.40 0.22 12.14
N TRP A 159 -7.03 1.18 11.30
CA TRP A 159 -5.67 1.68 11.15
C TRP A 159 -5.01 2.02 12.49
N ARG A 160 -5.68 2.83 13.32
CA ARG A 160 -5.13 3.26 14.62
C ARG A 160 -4.83 2.10 15.57
N ALA A 161 -5.60 1.01 15.50
CA ALA A 161 -5.36 -0.16 16.32
C ALA A 161 -4.11 -0.92 15.87
N ILE A 162 -3.80 -0.89 14.57
CA ILE A 162 -2.66 -1.59 13.97
C ILE A 162 -1.39 -0.73 14.05
N PHE A 163 -1.51 0.57 13.77
CA PHE A 163 -0.42 1.54 13.67
C PHE A 163 -0.67 2.74 14.59
N PRO A 164 -0.60 2.57 15.92
CA PRO A 164 -0.93 3.62 16.88
C PRO A 164 -0.02 4.85 16.80
N ASN A 165 1.20 4.68 16.30
CA ASN A 165 2.19 5.75 16.14
C ASN A 165 1.96 6.61 14.89
N TYR A 166 1.07 6.17 13.98
CA TYR A 166 0.76 6.89 12.75
C TYR A 166 -0.73 7.24 12.71
N PRO A 167 -1.18 8.30 13.39
CA PRO A 167 -2.57 8.73 13.28
C PRO A 167 -3.02 8.90 11.82
N LEU A 168 -4.25 8.47 11.53
CA LEU A 168 -4.91 8.62 10.24
C LEU A 168 -6.27 9.25 10.47
N THR A 169 -6.57 10.31 9.73
CA THR A 169 -7.88 10.97 9.73
C THR A 169 -8.38 11.14 8.31
N ARG A 170 -9.70 11.26 8.14
CA ARG A 170 -10.31 11.64 6.86
C ARG A 170 -10.75 13.11 6.95
N ALA A 171 -10.14 13.96 6.14
CA ALA A 171 -10.51 15.36 5.98
C ALA A 171 -11.65 15.47 4.96
N ARG A 172 -12.89 15.61 5.44
CA ARG A 172 -14.09 15.86 4.64
C ARG A 172 -14.12 17.30 4.12
#